data_AF-A0A353RL32-F1
#
_entry.id   AF-A0A353RL32-F1
#
_cell.length_a   1.000
_cell.length_b   1.000
_cell.length_c   1.000
_cell.angle_alpha   90.00
_cell.angle_beta   90.00
_cell.angle_gamma   90.00
#
_symmetry.space_group_name_H-M   'P 1'
#
loop_
_entity.id
_entity.type
_entity.pdbx_description
1 polymer ?
#
loop_
_entity_poly.entity_id
_entity_poly.type
_entity_poly.pdbx_seq_one_letter_code
_entity_poly.pdbx_strand_id
1 'polypeptide(L)'
;MTPFLYKVAKLFYEQCGNQLYRYTFVLPNRRAGIFLQKYLAEIAGKPLFSPAVLTIQELFASLSSYQPADRIEMLVMLYNHFGKISGSKESFDDFLYWGEMLLNDFDDVDKYLVDAEQLFRNVHDFRSLDDDLAHLSEDQVDAVRRFWTNFMPAEGSEAKQKFQETWKILSGLYASFRGELHEKGRAYEGMMFREVAERTRDGEDREWQTGRFVFVGLNALTPAEKMLMEHLKKQGMADFYWDYDSPFVRDPQNRASFRVQENHACFPSLYRLPGSDEKTEKTAIEVIGVPSGAGQAKHVTHILSRLVESKAIPDPGEAINTAIVLPDESLLLPVLYSVPTEIGKINVTMGYGLSHASIASLVEHIALLQQNLRSWNGETAFYHRYVKALLDHPLVYRSATAEAESLKEHILTYNRIVVPLSEIPGHSLLSLIFYPLSGWQEAGDYLHRIFAYVYQTLTAEKKEGKPAGEKDNAGRQDAENPGGNIHSADLERE
;
A
#
# COMPACT_ATOMS: atom_id res chain seq x y z
N MET A 1 17.64 24.36 -9.54
CA MET A 1 17.26 23.04 -10.07
C MET A 1 15.89 23.05 -10.75
N THR A 2 15.84 22.74 -12.04
CA THR A 2 14.58 22.48 -12.77
C THR A 2 14.16 21.01 -12.58
N PRO A 3 12.91 20.70 -12.20
CA PRO A 3 12.47 19.30 -11.99
C PRO A 3 12.61 18.42 -13.24
N PHE A 4 12.98 17.15 -13.05
CA PHE A 4 13.15 16.18 -14.15
C PHE A 4 11.91 16.05 -15.04
N LEU A 5 10.73 15.83 -14.45
CA LEU A 5 9.48 15.70 -15.19
C LEU A 5 9.10 16.99 -15.95
N TYR A 6 9.49 18.16 -15.43
CA TYR A 6 9.31 19.43 -16.16
C TYR A 6 10.21 19.47 -17.40
N LYS A 7 11.47 19.03 -17.30
CA LYS A 7 12.38 18.94 -18.46
C LYS A 7 11.80 18.02 -19.55
N VAL A 8 11.25 16.87 -19.16
CA VAL A 8 10.60 15.92 -20.08
C VAL A 8 9.34 16.53 -20.71
N ALA A 9 8.45 17.13 -19.91
CA ALA A 9 7.24 17.80 -20.39
C ALA A 9 7.57 18.90 -21.41
N LYS A 10 8.56 19.74 -21.10
CA LYS A 10 9.03 20.82 -21.98
C LYS A 10 9.57 20.28 -23.29
N LEU A 11 10.46 19.29 -23.22
CA LEU A 11 11.05 18.66 -24.41
C LEU A 11 9.98 18.12 -25.35
N PHE A 12 9.03 17.34 -24.83
CA PHE A 12 7.98 16.74 -25.66
C PHE A 12 6.97 17.76 -26.18
N TYR A 13 6.64 18.79 -25.41
CA TYR A 13 5.81 19.88 -25.90
C TYR A 13 6.49 20.66 -27.04
N GLU A 14 7.80 20.94 -26.94
CA GLU A 14 8.57 21.61 -28.00
C GLU A 14 8.69 20.76 -29.27
N GLN A 15 8.85 19.44 -29.14
CA GLN A 15 8.98 18.53 -30.29
C GLN A 15 7.64 18.22 -30.97
N CYS A 16 6.57 18.00 -30.18
CA CYS A 16 5.32 17.42 -30.69
C CYS A 16 4.14 18.39 -30.67
N GLY A 17 4.20 19.46 -29.86
CA GLY A 17 3.13 20.45 -29.70
C GLY A 17 1.77 19.81 -29.46
N ASN A 18 0.82 20.09 -30.36
CA ASN A 18 -0.55 19.58 -30.25
C ASN A 18 -0.71 18.08 -30.57
N GLN A 19 0.34 17.37 -31.00
CA GLN A 19 0.30 15.94 -31.32
C GLN A 19 0.65 15.04 -30.12
N LEU A 20 0.80 15.60 -28.92
CA LEU A 20 1.09 14.85 -27.70
C LEU A 20 0.09 13.72 -27.42
N TYR A 21 -1.17 13.89 -27.79
CA TYR A 21 -2.22 12.84 -27.63
C TYR A 21 -1.88 11.51 -28.34
N ARG A 22 -0.93 11.51 -29.29
CA ARG A 22 -0.45 10.31 -29.97
C ARG A 22 0.59 9.52 -29.18
N TYR A 23 1.05 10.03 -28.04
CA TYR A 23 2.06 9.40 -27.20
C TYR A 23 1.41 8.83 -25.94
N THR A 24 1.98 7.72 -25.48
CA THR A 24 1.65 7.12 -24.18
C THR A 24 2.86 7.22 -23.27
N PHE A 25 2.76 8.01 -22.20
CA PHE A 25 3.80 8.10 -21.19
C PHE A 25 3.64 6.98 -20.17
N VAL A 26 4.72 6.25 -19.93
CA VAL A 26 4.78 5.13 -18.98
C VAL A 26 5.67 5.55 -17.82
N LEU A 27 5.08 5.66 -16.62
CA LEU A 27 5.74 6.20 -15.43
C LEU A 27 5.80 5.17 -14.29
N PRO A 28 6.67 5.36 -13.29
CA PRO A 28 6.77 4.44 -12.16
C PRO A 28 5.54 4.44 -11.25
N ASN A 29 4.76 5.53 -11.22
CA ASN A 29 3.55 5.65 -10.40
C ASN A 29 2.62 6.75 -10.92
N ARG A 30 1.35 6.71 -10.48
CA ARG A 30 0.31 7.68 -10.87
C ARG A 30 0.65 9.11 -10.48
N ARG A 31 1.31 9.32 -9.34
CA ARG A 31 1.71 10.65 -8.87
C ARG A 31 2.65 11.33 -9.86
N ALA A 32 3.66 10.62 -10.36
CA ALA A 32 4.55 11.14 -11.40
C ALA A 32 3.77 11.55 -12.66
N GLY A 33 2.74 10.76 -13.03
CA GLY A 33 1.82 11.09 -14.11
C GLY A 33 1.05 12.41 -13.90
N ILE A 34 0.50 12.62 -12.70
CA ILE A 34 -0.17 13.88 -12.32
C ILE A 34 0.79 15.07 -12.44
N PHE A 35 2.02 14.94 -11.95
CA PHE A 35 3.02 16.00 -12.05
C PHE A 35 3.41 16.30 -13.52
N LEU A 36 3.57 15.26 -14.35
CA LEU A 36 3.84 15.45 -15.78
C LEU A 36 2.70 16.22 -16.46
N GLN A 37 1.44 15.85 -16.19
CA GLN A 37 0.27 16.54 -16.74
C GLN A 37 0.16 17.99 -16.25
N LYS A 38 0.44 18.25 -14.96
CA LYS A 38 0.52 19.60 -14.40
C LYS A 38 1.54 20.45 -15.16
N TYR A 39 2.76 19.94 -15.34
CA TYR A 39 3.81 20.67 -16.05
C TYR A 39 3.46 20.90 -17.53
N LEU A 40 2.85 19.91 -18.20
CA LEU A 40 2.36 20.10 -19.58
C LEU A 40 1.31 21.22 -19.66
N ALA A 41 0.39 21.31 -18.72
CA ALA A 41 -0.62 22.37 -18.67
C ALA A 41 0.00 23.75 -18.43
N GLU A 42 0.95 23.85 -17.50
CA GLU A 42 1.69 25.08 -17.21
C GLU A 42 2.50 25.57 -18.42
N ILE A 43 3.20 24.65 -19.10
CA ILE A 43 4.04 24.97 -20.25
C ILE A 43 3.19 25.37 -21.47
N ALA A 44 2.07 24.68 -21.70
CA ALA A 44 1.25 24.93 -22.88
C ALA A 44 0.55 26.30 -22.84
N GLY A 45 0.11 26.75 -21.65
CA GLY A 45 -0.60 28.01 -21.46
C GLY A 45 -1.96 28.10 -22.20
N LYS A 46 -2.41 27.00 -22.81
CA LYS A 46 -3.66 26.87 -23.56
C LYS A 46 -4.18 25.43 -23.46
N PRO A 47 -5.47 25.18 -23.72
CA PRO A 47 -6.00 23.82 -23.78
C PRO A 47 -5.25 22.96 -24.80
N LEU A 48 -4.86 21.74 -24.39
CA LEU A 48 -4.24 20.72 -25.24
C LEU A 48 -4.94 19.37 -25.04
N PHE A 49 -4.86 18.48 -26.03
CA PHE A 49 -5.23 17.08 -25.84
C PHE A 49 -4.11 16.37 -25.09
N SER A 50 -4.40 15.96 -23.85
CA SER A 50 -3.44 15.29 -22.98
C SER A 50 -2.97 13.96 -23.59
N PRO A 51 -1.68 13.59 -23.47
CA PRO A 51 -1.24 12.24 -23.80
C PRO A 51 -1.90 11.21 -22.88
N ALA A 52 -1.93 9.95 -23.32
CA ALA A 52 -2.23 8.85 -22.42
C ALA A 52 -1.09 8.73 -21.39
N VAL A 53 -1.44 8.50 -20.13
CA VAL A 53 -0.49 8.35 -19.04
C VAL A 53 -0.83 7.08 -18.29
N LEU A 54 0.11 6.15 -18.26
CA LEU A 54 -0.03 4.84 -17.61
C LEU A 54 1.13 4.62 -16.64
N THR A 55 0.90 3.83 -15.60
CA THR A 55 2.01 3.19 -14.89
C THR A 55 2.55 2.00 -15.68
N ILE A 56 3.74 1.53 -15.32
CA ILE A 56 4.27 0.29 -15.91
C ILE A 56 3.35 -0.90 -15.64
N GLN A 57 2.75 -0.97 -14.44
CA GLN A 57 1.78 -2.00 -14.08
C GLN A 57 0.52 -1.93 -14.94
N GLU A 58 -0.03 -0.73 -15.15
CA GLU A 58 -1.20 -0.52 -16.00
C GLU A 58 -0.94 -0.86 -17.46
N LEU A 59 0.28 -0.58 -17.95
CA LEU A 59 0.69 -1.01 -19.28
C LEU A 59 0.64 -2.53 -19.39
N PHE A 60 1.31 -3.26 -18.49
CA PHE A 60 1.31 -4.72 -18.51
C PHE A 60 -0.08 -5.32 -18.34
N ALA A 61 -0.89 -4.80 -17.42
CA ALA A 61 -2.28 -5.23 -17.23
C ALA A 61 -3.11 -5.01 -18.51
N SER A 62 -2.94 -3.88 -19.20
CA SER A 62 -3.65 -3.59 -20.46
C SER A 62 -3.23 -4.49 -21.62
N LEU A 63 -2.03 -5.07 -21.55
CA LEU A 63 -1.49 -5.99 -22.55
C LEU A 63 -1.75 -7.46 -22.21
N SER A 64 -2.12 -7.76 -20.97
CA SER A 64 -2.41 -9.12 -20.53
C SER A 64 -3.79 -9.57 -20.96
N SER A 65 -3.95 -10.89 -21.16
CA SER A 65 -5.28 -11.48 -21.36
C SER A 65 -6.02 -11.77 -20.04
N TYR A 66 -5.33 -11.65 -18.91
CA TYR A 66 -5.89 -11.92 -17.59
C TYR A 66 -6.53 -10.68 -16.96
N GLN A 67 -7.47 -10.93 -16.05
CA GLN A 67 -7.96 -9.92 -15.12
C GLN A 67 -7.18 -9.98 -13.80
N PRO A 68 -6.94 -8.84 -13.13
CA PRO A 68 -6.28 -8.83 -11.83
C PRO A 68 -7.11 -9.60 -10.80
N ALA A 69 -6.47 -10.53 -10.10
CA ALA A 69 -7.10 -11.27 -9.01
C ALA A 69 -7.14 -10.42 -7.73
N ASP A 70 -8.21 -10.57 -6.95
CA ASP A 70 -8.29 -9.94 -5.63
C ASP A 70 -7.31 -10.62 -4.65
N ARG A 71 -6.68 -9.82 -3.77
CA ARG A 71 -5.64 -10.32 -2.85
C ARG A 71 -6.19 -11.35 -1.86
N ILE A 72 -7.38 -11.11 -1.31
CA ILE A 72 -7.99 -12.02 -0.33
C ILE A 72 -8.40 -13.31 -1.03
N GLU A 73 -8.99 -13.20 -2.22
CA GLU A 73 -9.31 -14.37 -3.04
C GLU A 73 -8.06 -15.21 -3.32
N MET A 74 -6.95 -14.58 -3.69
CA MET A 74 -5.67 -15.26 -3.93
C MET A 74 -5.15 -15.97 -2.68
N LEU A 75 -5.22 -15.34 -1.50
CA LEU A 75 -4.81 -15.96 -0.23
C LEU A 75 -5.65 -17.18 0.11
N VAL A 76 -6.98 -17.10 -0.06
CA VAL A 76 -7.89 -18.23 0.17
C VAL A 76 -7.64 -19.36 -0.82
N MET A 77 -7.47 -19.03 -2.10
CA MET A 77 -7.10 -20.01 -3.14
C MET A 77 -5.77 -20.69 -2.81
N LEU A 78 -4.76 -19.91 -2.47
CA LEU A 78 -3.44 -20.41 -2.12
C LEU A 78 -3.48 -21.30 -0.87
N TYR A 79 -4.23 -20.92 0.17
CA TYR A 79 -4.45 -21.73 1.37
C TYR A 79 -5.09 -23.08 1.03
N ASN A 80 -6.08 -23.10 0.15
CA ASN A 80 -6.73 -24.34 -0.28
C ASN A 80 -5.75 -25.27 -1.01
N HIS A 81 -4.88 -24.74 -1.87
CA HIS A 81 -3.81 -25.52 -2.52
C HIS A 81 -2.77 -25.98 -1.52
N PHE A 82 -2.37 -25.10 -0.61
CA PHE A 82 -1.42 -25.41 0.46
C PHE A 82 -1.91 -26.58 1.30
N GLY A 83 -3.16 -26.54 1.80
CA GLY A 83 -3.74 -27.62 2.60
C GLY A 83 -3.83 -28.96 1.84
N LYS A 84 -4.18 -28.92 0.55
CA LYS A 84 -4.24 -30.12 -0.30
C LYS A 84 -2.87 -30.77 -0.53
N ILE A 85 -1.82 -29.96 -0.74
CA ILE A 85 -0.49 -30.44 -1.12
C ILE A 85 0.35 -30.77 0.13
N SER A 86 0.31 -29.92 1.16
CA SER A 86 1.04 -30.13 2.41
C SER A 86 0.40 -31.19 3.31
N GLY A 87 -0.92 -31.39 3.22
CA GLY A 87 -1.69 -32.14 4.22
C GLY A 87 -1.82 -31.42 5.58
N SER A 88 -1.38 -30.15 5.66
CA SER A 88 -1.46 -29.34 6.88
C SER A 88 -2.92 -29.12 7.30
N LYS A 89 -3.13 -29.12 8.62
CA LYS A 89 -4.41 -28.78 9.27
C LYS A 89 -4.35 -27.42 9.99
N GLU A 90 -3.33 -26.63 9.67
CA GLU A 90 -3.17 -25.26 10.13
C GLU A 90 -4.41 -24.43 9.76
N SER A 91 -4.74 -23.44 10.59
CA SER A 91 -5.87 -22.55 10.32
C SER A 91 -5.52 -21.54 9.22
N PHE A 92 -6.53 -20.93 8.61
CA PHE A 92 -6.30 -19.85 7.64
C PHE A 92 -5.57 -18.65 8.28
N ASP A 93 -5.88 -18.35 9.55
CA ASP A 93 -5.30 -17.21 10.27
C ASP A 93 -3.79 -17.38 10.48
N ASP A 94 -3.36 -18.60 10.83
CA ASP A 94 -1.93 -18.93 10.98
C ASP A 94 -1.21 -18.92 9.62
N PHE A 95 -1.89 -19.37 8.55
CA PHE A 95 -1.35 -19.37 7.20
C PHE A 95 -1.19 -17.97 6.60
N LEU A 96 -2.00 -16.98 7.03
CA LEU A 96 -2.11 -15.68 6.36
C LEU A 96 -0.76 -14.98 6.18
N TYR A 97 0.08 -14.97 7.23
CA TYR A 97 1.42 -14.38 7.18
C TYR A 97 2.31 -15.04 6.11
N TRP A 98 2.24 -16.37 6.01
CA TRP A 98 3.01 -17.13 5.03
C TRP A 98 2.44 -17.01 3.62
N GLY A 99 1.12 -17.01 3.48
CA GLY A 99 0.44 -16.80 2.21
C GLY A 99 0.83 -15.47 1.57
N GLU A 100 0.92 -14.41 2.37
CA GLU A 100 1.39 -13.08 1.95
C GLU A 100 2.83 -13.13 1.41
N MET A 101 3.74 -13.79 2.13
CA MET A 101 5.13 -13.97 1.71
C MET A 101 5.23 -14.78 0.40
N LEU A 102 4.52 -15.91 0.33
CA LEU A 102 4.51 -16.78 -0.85
C LEU A 102 3.96 -16.07 -2.09
N LEU A 103 2.89 -15.29 -1.95
CA LEU A 103 2.36 -14.51 -3.07
C LEU A 103 3.38 -13.50 -3.61
N ASN A 104 4.12 -12.82 -2.72
CA ASN A 104 5.16 -11.89 -3.13
C ASN A 104 6.35 -12.62 -3.80
N ASP A 105 6.76 -13.77 -3.28
CA ASP A 105 7.81 -14.59 -3.88
C ASP A 105 7.40 -15.07 -5.29
N PHE A 106 6.14 -15.51 -5.47
CA PHE A 106 5.62 -15.90 -6.78
C PHE A 106 5.54 -14.73 -7.76
N ASP A 107 5.17 -13.56 -7.27
CA ASP A 107 5.17 -12.32 -8.05
C ASP A 107 6.56 -11.99 -8.58
N ASP A 108 7.58 -12.04 -7.72
CA ASP A 108 8.98 -11.80 -8.07
C ASP A 108 9.53 -12.86 -9.03
N VAL A 109 9.25 -14.15 -8.78
CA VAL A 109 9.63 -15.25 -9.68
C VAL A 109 9.17 -14.98 -11.11
N ASP A 110 7.94 -14.46 -11.26
CA ASP A 110 7.36 -14.18 -12.56
C ASP A 110 7.84 -12.88 -13.19
N LYS A 111 7.93 -11.78 -12.42
CA LYS A 111 8.50 -10.51 -12.91
C LYS A 111 9.93 -10.67 -13.42
N TYR A 112 10.71 -11.54 -12.77
CA TYR A 112 12.08 -11.81 -13.15
C TYR A 112 12.26 -12.93 -14.17
N LEU A 113 11.17 -13.51 -14.68
CA LEU A 113 11.19 -14.57 -15.69
C LEU A 113 12.02 -15.80 -15.26
N VAL A 114 12.13 -16.05 -13.95
CA VAL A 114 12.94 -17.14 -13.40
C VAL A 114 12.29 -18.48 -13.75
N ASP A 115 13.08 -19.50 -14.02
CA ASP A 115 12.55 -20.87 -14.07
C ASP A 115 12.16 -21.29 -12.64
N ALA A 116 10.86 -21.21 -12.34
CA ALA A 116 10.31 -21.51 -11.03
C ALA A 116 10.62 -22.95 -10.60
N GLU A 117 10.55 -23.90 -11.54
CA GLU A 117 10.79 -25.31 -11.25
C GLU A 117 12.26 -25.53 -10.88
N GLN A 118 13.19 -24.94 -11.64
CA GLN A 118 14.61 -24.99 -11.33
C GLN A 118 14.94 -24.25 -10.03
N LEU A 119 14.37 -23.05 -9.80
CA LEU A 119 14.59 -22.28 -8.57
C LEU A 119 14.14 -23.07 -7.35
N PHE A 120 12.91 -23.57 -7.35
CA PHE A 120 12.35 -24.26 -6.19
C PHE A 120 13.02 -25.62 -5.96
N ARG A 121 13.44 -26.33 -7.01
CA ARG A 121 14.33 -27.50 -6.87
C ARG A 121 15.67 -27.12 -6.26
N ASN A 122 16.33 -26.07 -6.75
CA ASN A 122 17.62 -25.65 -6.22
C ASN A 122 17.53 -25.19 -4.76
N VAL A 123 16.45 -24.49 -4.38
CA VAL A 123 16.20 -24.09 -2.99
C VAL A 123 15.97 -25.33 -2.13
N HIS A 124 15.17 -26.28 -2.61
CA HIS A 124 14.98 -27.57 -1.95
C HIS A 124 16.31 -28.31 -1.77
N ASP A 125 17.10 -28.46 -2.83
CA ASP A 125 18.35 -29.20 -2.83
C ASP A 125 19.39 -28.51 -1.95
N PHE A 126 19.52 -27.19 -2.02
CA PHE A 126 20.39 -26.41 -1.15
C PHE A 126 20.03 -26.60 0.33
N ARG A 127 18.73 -26.59 0.68
CA ARG A 127 18.27 -26.88 2.04
C ARG A 127 18.54 -28.32 2.45
N SER A 128 18.42 -29.27 1.53
CA SER A 128 18.75 -30.67 1.80
C SER A 128 20.25 -30.90 2.03
N LEU A 129 21.12 -30.06 1.45
CA LEU A 129 22.56 -30.05 1.75
C LEU A 129 22.84 -29.45 3.14
N ASP A 130 22.09 -28.42 3.53
CA ASP A 130 22.08 -27.87 4.90
C ASP A 130 21.52 -28.87 5.93
N ASP A 131 20.71 -29.86 5.52
CA ASP A 131 20.19 -30.90 6.41
C ASP A 131 21.26 -31.94 6.78
N ASP A 132 22.32 -32.09 5.99
CA ASP A 132 23.42 -33.02 6.24
C ASP A 132 24.61 -32.32 6.91
N LEU A 133 24.40 -31.56 8.00
CA LEU A 133 25.48 -30.86 8.73
C LEU A 133 26.58 -31.78 9.31
N ALA A 134 26.48 -33.10 9.11
CA ALA A 134 27.43 -34.09 9.60
C ALA A 134 28.88 -33.88 9.13
N HIS A 135 29.09 -33.08 8.08
CA HIS A 135 30.39 -32.76 7.50
C HIS A 135 30.95 -31.38 7.91
N LEU A 136 30.21 -30.57 8.67
CA LEU A 136 30.63 -29.23 9.11
C LEU A 136 31.12 -29.24 10.56
N SER A 137 32.14 -28.44 10.87
CA SER A 137 32.59 -28.26 12.26
C SER A 137 31.59 -27.43 13.08
N GLU A 138 31.62 -27.53 14.41
CA GLU A 138 30.72 -26.79 15.31
C GLU A 138 30.72 -25.28 15.02
N ASP A 139 31.89 -24.69 14.71
CA ASP A 139 32.01 -23.26 14.37
C ASP A 139 31.35 -22.88 13.03
N GLN A 140 31.35 -23.79 12.04
CA GLN A 140 30.69 -23.55 10.75
C GLN A 140 29.19 -23.70 10.86
N VAL A 141 28.73 -24.65 11.67
CA VAL A 141 27.33 -24.78 12.03
C VAL A 141 26.84 -23.51 12.75
N ASP A 142 27.63 -22.96 13.67
CA ASP A 142 27.28 -21.73 14.39
C ASP A 142 27.24 -20.49 13.46
N ALA A 143 28.13 -20.42 12.47
CA ALA A 143 28.13 -19.35 11.46
C ALA A 143 26.91 -19.40 10.53
N VAL A 144 26.54 -20.59 10.05
CA VAL A 144 25.33 -20.81 9.24
C VAL A 144 24.08 -20.50 10.07
N ARG A 145 24.02 -20.92 11.34
CA ARG A 145 22.91 -20.60 12.24
C ARG A 145 22.75 -19.10 12.47
N ARG A 146 23.84 -18.36 12.73
CA ARG A 146 23.81 -16.90 12.91
C ARG A 146 23.32 -16.15 11.66
N PHE A 147 23.67 -16.62 10.46
CA PHE A 147 23.19 -16.04 9.19
C PHE A 147 21.67 -16.15 9.06
N TRP A 148 21.09 -17.28 9.44
CA TRP A 148 19.66 -17.55 9.31
C TRP A 148 18.81 -17.11 10.52
N THR A 149 19.42 -16.73 11.65
CA THR A 149 18.69 -16.29 12.86
C THR A 149 17.83 -15.05 12.59
N ASN A 150 18.18 -14.24 11.58
CA ASN A 150 17.40 -13.06 11.18
C ASN A 150 16.24 -13.38 10.20
N PHE A 151 16.16 -14.61 9.70
CA PHE A 151 15.16 -15.08 8.73
C PHE A 151 14.25 -16.19 9.28
N MET A 152 14.52 -16.67 10.50
CA MET A 152 13.82 -17.81 11.11
C MET A 152 13.12 -17.37 12.41
N PRO A 153 11.92 -17.88 12.70
CA PRO A 153 11.36 -17.81 14.04
C PRO A 153 12.31 -18.43 15.07
N ALA A 154 12.27 -17.94 16.31
CA ALA A 154 13.17 -18.34 17.39
C ALA A 154 13.33 -19.87 17.53
N GLU A 155 14.54 -20.30 17.92
CA GLU A 155 14.93 -21.72 18.05
C GLU A 155 13.96 -22.54 18.90
N GLY A 156 13.61 -23.74 18.42
CA GLY A 156 12.86 -24.76 19.17
C GLY A 156 11.37 -24.90 18.87
N SER A 157 10.81 -24.15 17.90
CA SER A 157 9.40 -24.25 17.54
C SER A 157 9.11 -25.31 16.45
N GLU A 158 7.98 -26.01 16.57
CA GLU A 158 7.39 -26.85 15.51
C GLU A 158 7.28 -26.12 14.15
N ALA A 159 7.30 -24.78 14.17
CA ALA A 159 7.31 -23.92 12.99
C ALA A 159 8.52 -24.15 12.07
N LYS A 160 9.70 -24.54 12.59
CA LYS A 160 10.88 -24.82 11.76
C LYS A 160 10.75 -26.12 10.96
N GLN A 161 10.15 -27.17 11.54
CA GLN A 161 9.88 -28.42 10.82
C GLN A 161 8.77 -28.24 9.78
N LYS A 162 7.69 -27.52 10.14
CA LYS A 162 6.66 -27.11 9.17
C LYS A 162 7.24 -26.31 8.01
N PHE A 163 8.17 -25.39 8.29
CA PHE A 163 8.85 -24.58 7.27
C PHE A 163 9.68 -25.43 6.29
N GLN A 164 10.37 -26.47 6.78
CA GLN A 164 11.12 -27.39 5.93
C GLN A 164 10.21 -28.23 5.01
N GLU A 165 8.99 -28.55 5.43
CA GLU A 165 8.00 -29.23 4.60
C GLU A 165 7.42 -28.30 3.50
N THR A 166 7.26 -27.00 3.79
CA THR A 166 6.76 -26.00 2.83
C THR A 166 7.64 -25.85 1.58
N TRP A 167 8.97 -25.95 1.71
CA TRP A 167 9.88 -25.84 0.55
C TRP A 167 9.80 -27.03 -0.41
N LYS A 168 9.50 -28.23 0.12
CA LYS A 168 9.33 -29.45 -0.70
C LYS A 168 8.12 -29.36 -1.62
N ILE A 169 7.10 -28.63 -1.19
CA ILE A 169 5.85 -28.49 -1.93
C ILE A 169 5.80 -27.23 -2.80
N LEU A 170 6.77 -26.32 -2.68
CA LEU A 170 6.70 -24.98 -3.27
C LEU A 170 6.52 -24.98 -4.79
N SER A 171 7.23 -25.87 -5.49
CA SER A 171 7.07 -26.05 -6.94
C SER A 171 5.65 -26.51 -7.30
N GLY A 172 5.15 -27.54 -6.61
CA GLY A 172 3.79 -28.04 -6.82
C GLY A 172 2.72 -27.00 -6.45
N LEU A 173 2.94 -26.24 -5.38
CA LEU A 173 2.06 -25.18 -4.90
C LEU A 173 1.98 -24.04 -5.91
N TYR A 174 3.13 -23.54 -6.38
CA TYR A 174 3.21 -22.51 -7.42
C TYR A 174 2.49 -22.95 -8.69
N ALA A 175 2.78 -24.16 -9.19
CA ALA A 175 2.18 -24.68 -10.42
C ALA A 175 0.66 -24.86 -10.29
N SER A 176 0.19 -25.44 -9.18
CA SER A 176 -1.24 -25.67 -8.93
C SER A 176 -2.01 -24.35 -8.75
N PHE A 177 -1.44 -23.40 -8.02
CA PHE A 177 -2.02 -22.08 -7.81
C PHE A 177 -2.12 -21.27 -9.10
N ARG A 178 -1.03 -21.21 -9.90
CA ARG A 178 -1.06 -20.57 -11.22
C ARG A 178 -2.03 -21.26 -12.18
N GLY A 179 -2.15 -22.59 -12.11
CA GLY A 179 -3.11 -23.36 -12.89
C GLY A 179 -4.55 -22.91 -12.63
N GLU A 180 -4.96 -22.83 -11.35
CA GLU A 180 -6.31 -22.38 -11.01
C GLU A 180 -6.56 -20.91 -11.42
N LEU A 181 -5.56 -20.03 -11.24
CA LEU A 181 -5.65 -18.64 -11.70
C LEU A 181 -5.87 -18.56 -13.22
N HIS A 182 -5.08 -19.33 -13.98
CA HIS A 182 -5.21 -19.42 -15.43
C HIS A 182 -6.60 -19.89 -15.86
N GLU A 183 -7.12 -20.97 -15.27
CA GLU A 183 -8.45 -21.50 -15.56
C GLU A 183 -9.57 -20.49 -15.28
N LYS A 184 -9.39 -19.64 -14.26
CA LYS A 184 -10.33 -18.56 -13.92
C LYS A 184 -10.15 -17.30 -14.76
N GLY A 185 -9.17 -17.25 -15.66
CA GLY A 185 -8.82 -16.04 -16.41
C GLY A 185 -8.31 -14.90 -15.54
N ARG A 186 -7.73 -15.22 -14.37
CA ARG A 186 -7.20 -14.26 -13.40
C ARG A 186 -5.69 -14.41 -13.24
N ALA A 187 -5.03 -13.36 -12.77
CA ALA A 187 -3.60 -13.38 -12.48
C ALA A 187 -3.21 -12.37 -11.40
N TYR A 188 -2.14 -12.66 -10.67
CA TYR A 188 -1.37 -11.63 -9.97
C TYR A 188 -0.47 -10.88 -10.96
N GLU A 189 0.07 -9.74 -10.52
CA GLU A 189 0.83 -8.81 -11.36
C GLU A 189 2.00 -9.51 -12.07
N GLY A 190 2.84 -10.25 -11.35
CA GLY A 190 3.98 -10.96 -11.90
C GLY A 190 3.59 -11.96 -12.99
N MET A 191 2.51 -12.72 -12.79
CA MET A 191 2.00 -13.66 -13.80
C MET A 191 1.57 -12.94 -15.09
N MET A 192 0.99 -11.73 -14.99
CA MET A 192 0.71 -10.89 -16.16
C MET A 192 2.01 -10.39 -16.82
N PHE A 193 2.98 -9.96 -16.01
CA PHE A 193 4.28 -9.49 -16.52
C PHE A 193 4.99 -10.57 -17.31
N ARG A 194 5.04 -11.79 -16.77
CA ARG A 194 5.58 -12.96 -17.47
C ARG A 194 4.82 -13.26 -18.75
N GLU A 195 3.50 -13.33 -18.71
CA GLU A 195 2.67 -13.66 -19.88
C GLU A 195 2.88 -12.65 -21.03
N VAL A 196 2.88 -11.36 -20.73
CA VAL A 196 3.16 -10.30 -21.72
C VAL A 196 4.58 -10.43 -22.27
N ALA A 197 5.57 -10.66 -21.42
CA ALA A 197 6.96 -10.81 -21.85
C ALA A 197 7.15 -12.04 -22.75
N GLU A 198 6.60 -13.20 -22.36
CA GLU A 198 6.69 -14.45 -23.12
C GLU A 198 6.01 -14.32 -24.50
N ARG A 199 4.81 -13.73 -24.57
CA ARG A 199 4.15 -13.43 -25.86
C ARG A 199 4.96 -12.48 -26.74
N THR A 200 5.59 -11.48 -26.11
CA THR A 200 6.46 -10.53 -26.80
C THR A 200 7.70 -11.21 -27.39
N ARG A 201 8.28 -12.17 -26.66
CA ARG A 201 9.41 -12.99 -27.13
C ARG A 201 9.01 -13.87 -28.31
N ASP A 202 7.80 -14.43 -28.26
CA ASP A 202 7.30 -15.36 -29.27
C ASP A 202 6.85 -14.65 -30.56
N GLY A 203 6.93 -13.32 -30.60
CA GLY A 203 6.75 -12.52 -31.81
C GLY A 203 5.29 -12.22 -32.14
N GLU A 204 4.41 -12.22 -31.14
CA GLU A 204 3.03 -11.74 -31.33
C GLU A 204 3.03 -10.24 -31.69
N ASP A 205 2.96 -9.94 -32.98
CA ASP A 205 2.82 -8.57 -33.48
C ASP A 205 1.45 -8.02 -33.08
N ARG A 206 1.46 -6.83 -32.47
CA ARG A 206 0.27 -6.11 -32.04
C ARG A 206 0.16 -4.78 -32.73
N GLU A 207 -1.06 -4.43 -33.12
CA GLU A 207 -1.36 -3.06 -33.54
C GLU A 207 -1.39 -2.17 -32.31
N TRP A 208 -0.49 -1.18 -32.28
CA TRP A 208 -0.43 -0.21 -31.21
C TRP A 208 -1.43 0.92 -31.49
N GLN A 209 -2.36 1.14 -30.58
CA GLN A 209 -3.30 2.28 -30.65
C GLN A 209 -2.62 3.62 -30.35
N THR A 210 -1.37 3.59 -29.89
CA THR A 210 -0.53 4.76 -29.65
C THR A 210 0.55 4.86 -30.73
N GLY A 211 0.96 6.09 -31.04
CA GLY A 211 2.04 6.35 -31.97
C GLY A 211 3.42 6.01 -31.39
N ARG A 212 3.61 6.15 -30.07
CA ARG A 212 4.86 5.79 -29.38
C ARG A 212 4.68 5.73 -27.86
N PHE A 213 5.35 4.78 -27.21
CA PHE A 213 5.51 4.71 -25.76
C PHE A 213 6.72 5.52 -25.31
N VAL A 214 6.56 6.31 -24.25
CA VAL A 214 7.63 7.13 -23.66
C VAL A 214 7.80 6.70 -22.21
N PHE A 215 8.84 5.93 -21.93
CA PHE A 215 9.17 5.45 -20.59
C PHE A 215 9.94 6.53 -19.83
N VAL A 216 9.46 6.94 -18.65
CA VAL A 216 9.98 8.09 -17.91
C VAL A 216 10.18 7.75 -16.45
N GLY A 217 11.42 7.90 -15.97
CA GLY A 217 11.75 7.84 -14.54
C GLY A 217 11.72 6.42 -13.93
N LEU A 218 11.74 5.38 -14.76
CA LEU A 218 11.95 4.00 -14.29
C LEU A 218 13.41 3.83 -13.82
N ASN A 219 13.70 2.81 -13.03
CA ASN A 219 15.08 2.56 -12.58
C ASN A 219 15.38 1.06 -12.39
N ALA A 220 14.66 0.42 -11.47
CA ALA A 220 14.84 -0.98 -11.10
C ALA A 220 14.12 -1.93 -12.07
N LEU A 221 14.47 -1.88 -13.36
CA LEU A 221 13.77 -2.64 -14.39
C LEU A 221 13.89 -4.15 -14.16
N THR A 222 12.76 -4.83 -14.15
CA THR A 222 12.65 -6.29 -14.14
C THR A 222 12.96 -6.86 -15.53
N PRO A 223 13.40 -8.11 -15.63
CA PRO A 223 13.54 -8.83 -16.89
C PRO A 223 12.30 -8.79 -17.79
N ALA A 224 11.09 -8.94 -17.23
CA ALA A 224 9.85 -8.84 -17.99
C ALA A 224 9.66 -7.44 -18.62
N GLU A 225 9.90 -6.37 -17.84
CA GLU A 225 9.85 -4.99 -18.33
C GLU A 225 10.88 -4.75 -19.44
N LYS A 226 12.13 -5.19 -19.24
CA LYS A 226 13.20 -5.07 -20.23
C LYS A 226 12.81 -5.75 -21.55
N MET A 227 12.22 -6.94 -21.49
CA MET A 227 11.80 -7.69 -22.68
C MET A 227 10.77 -6.92 -23.51
N LEU A 228 9.73 -6.38 -22.87
CA LEU A 228 8.73 -5.54 -23.54
C LEU A 228 9.36 -4.26 -24.12
N MET A 229 10.16 -3.57 -23.33
CA MET A 229 10.82 -2.33 -23.74
C MET A 229 11.78 -2.54 -24.93
N GLU A 230 12.54 -3.63 -24.94
CA GLU A 230 13.42 -3.99 -26.05
C GLU A 230 12.66 -4.30 -27.33
N HIS A 231 11.53 -5.01 -27.23
CA HIS A 231 10.68 -5.29 -28.38
C HIS A 231 10.09 -4.01 -28.98
N LEU A 232 9.51 -3.14 -28.15
CA LEU A 232 8.98 -1.85 -28.58
C LEU A 232 10.07 -0.95 -29.17
N LYS A 233 11.28 -0.98 -28.60
CA LYS A 233 12.45 -0.26 -29.14
C LYS A 233 12.80 -0.77 -30.55
N LYS A 234 12.84 -2.09 -30.77
CA LYS A 234 13.14 -2.69 -32.08
C LYS A 234 12.12 -2.30 -33.15
N GLN A 235 10.86 -2.11 -32.77
CA GLN A 235 9.79 -1.62 -33.66
C GLN A 235 9.81 -0.09 -33.87
N GLY A 236 10.70 0.66 -33.20
CA GLY A 236 10.72 2.14 -33.25
C GLY A 236 9.55 2.81 -32.48
N MET A 237 8.90 2.04 -31.61
CA MET A 237 7.69 2.40 -30.87
C MET A 237 7.97 2.79 -29.41
N ALA A 238 9.23 2.88 -28.99
CA ALA A 238 9.61 3.30 -27.64
C ALA A 238 10.65 4.42 -27.61
N ASP A 239 10.58 5.23 -26.56
CA ASP A 239 11.56 6.25 -26.19
C ASP A 239 11.73 6.26 -24.65
N PHE A 240 12.90 6.67 -24.16
CA PHE A 240 13.33 6.38 -22.78
C PHE A 240 13.99 7.60 -22.12
N TYR A 241 13.55 7.97 -20.93
CA TYR A 241 14.06 9.13 -20.18
C TYR A 241 14.29 8.78 -18.71
N TRP A 242 15.48 9.12 -18.22
CA TRP A 242 15.98 8.67 -16.93
C TRP A 242 16.31 9.84 -16.01
N ASP A 243 15.91 9.75 -14.73
CA ASP A 243 16.24 10.74 -13.71
C ASP A 243 17.57 10.41 -13.02
N TYR A 244 18.66 10.50 -13.77
CA TYR A 244 20.02 10.19 -13.32
C TYR A 244 20.88 11.45 -13.17
N ASP A 245 20.25 12.59 -12.86
CA ASP A 245 20.88 13.90 -12.76
C ASP A 245 21.45 14.18 -11.35
N SER A 246 22.14 13.18 -10.78
CA SER A 246 22.79 13.27 -9.48
C SER A 246 24.20 12.66 -9.52
N PRO A 247 25.24 13.34 -8.99
CA PRO A 247 26.59 12.78 -8.94
C PRO A 247 26.66 11.49 -8.11
N PHE A 248 25.84 11.34 -7.07
CA PHE A 248 25.79 10.13 -6.24
C PHE A 248 25.26 8.92 -6.99
N VAL A 249 24.34 9.13 -7.93
CA VAL A 249 23.73 8.07 -8.77
C VAL A 249 24.66 7.68 -9.93
N ARG A 250 25.71 8.48 -10.20
CA ARG A 250 26.74 8.19 -11.21
C ARG A 250 28.05 7.68 -10.60
N ASP A 251 28.15 7.65 -9.27
CA ASP A 251 29.34 7.18 -8.56
C ASP A 251 29.51 5.66 -8.76
N PRO A 252 30.61 5.19 -9.37
CA PRO A 252 30.85 3.75 -9.57
C PRO A 252 30.91 2.94 -8.26
N GLN A 253 31.20 3.56 -7.11
CA GLN A 253 31.19 2.88 -5.81
C GLN A 253 29.78 2.74 -5.22
N ASN A 254 28.81 3.50 -5.72
CA ASN A 254 27.43 3.38 -5.30
C ASN A 254 26.74 2.24 -6.09
N ARG A 255 26.22 1.24 -5.37
CA ARG A 255 25.49 0.11 -5.97
C ARG A 255 24.26 0.56 -6.77
N ALA A 256 23.66 1.70 -6.43
CA ALA A 256 22.54 2.26 -7.18
C ALA A 256 22.93 2.68 -8.62
N SER A 257 24.21 2.96 -8.86
CA SER A 257 24.75 3.36 -10.16
C SER A 257 24.87 2.19 -11.16
N PHE A 258 24.79 0.94 -10.69
CA PHE A 258 24.91 -0.24 -11.56
C PHE A 258 23.82 -0.27 -12.64
N ARG A 259 22.58 0.04 -12.25
CA ARG A 259 21.43 0.07 -13.16
C ARG A 259 21.43 1.26 -14.11
N VAL A 260 22.09 2.35 -13.74
CA VAL A 260 22.17 3.59 -14.54
C VAL A 260 22.90 3.34 -15.85
N GLN A 261 24.08 2.70 -15.76
CA GLN A 261 24.89 2.40 -16.93
C GLN A 261 24.20 1.40 -17.86
N GLU A 262 23.61 0.35 -17.28
CA GLU A 262 22.85 -0.65 -18.02
C GLU A 262 21.65 -0.03 -18.74
N ASN A 263 20.81 0.73 -18.04
CA ASN A 263 19.62 1.34 -18.62
C ASN A 263 19.98 2.33 -19.73
N HIS A 264 21.03 3.16 -19.55
CA HIS A 264 21.47 4.07 -20.60
C HIS A 264 21.98 3.33 -21.85
N ALA A 265 22.71 2.23 -21.66
CA ALA A 265 23.24 1.44 -22.78
C ALA A 265 22.14 0.70 -23.54
N CYS A 266 21.24 0.04 -22.83
CA CYS A 266 20.15 -0.74 -23.43
C CYS A 266 19.02 0.16 -23.96
N PHE A 267 18.75 1.29 -23.34
CA PHE A 267 17.58 2.14 -23.59
C PHE A 267 17.97 3.63 -23.69
N PRO A 268 18.68 4.02 -24.77
CA PRO A 268 19.06 5.40 -24.99
C PRO A 268 17.85 6.28 -25.34
N SER A 269 17.87 7.53 -24.86
CA SER A 269 16.87 8.55 -25.19
C SER A 269 17.00 8.97 -26.66
N LEU A 270 15.87 9.10 -27.36
CA LEU A 270 15.83 9.62 -28.73
C LEU A 270 16.19 11.11 -28.76
N TYR A 271 15.66 11.88 -27.80
CA TYR A 271 15.94 13.30 -27.66
C TYR A 271 16.82 13.56 -26.44
N ARG A 272 17.75 14.51 -26.59
CA ARG A 272 18.63 14.92 -25.49
C ARG A 272 17.85 15.84 -24.54
N LEU A 273 17.74 15.43 -23.27
CA LEU A 273 17.28 16.35 -22.23
C LEU A 273 18.30 17.48 -22.02
N PRO A 274 17.85 18.72 -21.76
CA PRO A 274 18.74 19.80 -21.37
C PRO A 274 19.58 19.35 -20.17
N GLY A 275 20.91 19.46 -20.31
CA GLY A 275 21.83 19.16 -19.22
C GLY A 275 21.56 20.04 -18.00
N SER A 276 21.91 19.56 -16.82
CA SER A 276 22.12 20.43 -15.67
C SER A 276 23.43 21.19 -15.90
N ASP A 277 23.34 22.46 -16.30
CA ASP A 277 24.50 23.37 -16.29
C ASP A 277 24.94 23.73 -14.84
N GLU A 278 24.15 23.29 -13.84
CA GLU A 278 24.45 23.46 -12.44
C GLU A 278 25.63 22.55 -12.07
N LYS A 279 26.82 23.13 -11.87
CA LYS A 279 27.85 22.50 -11.04
C LYS A 279 27.17 22.14 -9.72
N THR A 280 26.88 20.86 -9.50
CA THR A 280 26.38 20.40 -8.21
C THR A 280 27.44 20.70 -7.18
N GLU A 281 27.25 21.79 -6.43
CA GLU A 281 27.91 21.95 -5.15
C GLU A 281 27.63 20.69 -4.33
N LYS A 282 28.62 20.24 -3.55
CA LYS A 282 28.44 19.06 -2.70
C LYS A 282 27.23 19.30 -1.80
N THR A 283 26.23 18.43 -1.88
CA THR A 283 25.09 18.44 -0.98
C THR A 283 25.60 18.43 0.46
N ALA A 284 25.23 19.45 1.25
CA ALA A 284 25.53 19.47 2.67
C ALA A 284 24.66 18.41 3.36
N ILE A 285 25.30 17.41 3.95
CA ILE A 285 24.63 16.35 4.72
C ILE A 285 24.92 16.61 6.19
N GLU A 286 23.87 16.89 6.95
CA GLU A 286 23.93 17.03 8.41
C GLU A 286 23.37 15.75 9.05
N VAL A 287 24.15 15.10 9.91
CA VAL A 287 23.73 13.91 10.66
C VAL A 287 23.55 14.31 12.12
N ILE A 288 22.33 14.16 12.63
CA ILE A 288 21.95 14.58 13.97
C ILE A 288 21.60 13.33 14.80
N GLY A 289 22.36 13.09 15.87
CA GLY A 289 22.10 12.00 16.80
C GLY A 289 21.00 12.37 17.79
N VAL A 290 19.91 11.61 17.81
CA VAL A 290 18.77 11.82 18.73
C VAL A 290 18.39 10.47 19.36
N PRO A 291 18.25 10.39 20.70
CA PRO A 291 18.19 9.13 21.43
C PRO A 291 16.86 8.36 21.32
N SER A 292 15.82 8.91 20.68
CA SER A 292 14.53 8.24 20.50
C SER A 292 13.79 8.73 19.24
N GLY A 293 12.92 7.89 18.67
CA GLY A 293 12.09 8.25 17.51
C GLY A 293 11.13 9.42 17.80
N ALA A 294 10.53 9.45 18.99
CA ALA A 294 9.73 10.60 19.43
C ALA A 294 10.56 11.88 19.57
N GLY A 295 11.82 11.76 20.02
CA GLY A 295 12.77 12.87 20.03
C GLY A 295 13.12 13.35 18.63
N GLN A 296 13.31 12.43 17.68
CA GLN A 296 13.57 12.76 16.27
C GLN A 296 12.39 13.54 15.68
N ALA A 297 11.16 13.07 15.90
CA ALA A 297 9.96 13.75 15.45
C ALA A 297 9.84 15.18 16.01
N LYS A 298 10.08 15.37 17.30
CA LYS A 298 10.09 16.72 17.91
C LYS A 298 11.23 17.61 17.39
N HIS A 299 12.37 17.02 17.06
CA HIS A 299 13.50 17.78 16.51
C HIS A 299 13.21 18.33 15.11
N VAL A 300 12.27 17.71 14.37
CA VAL A 300 11.79 18.23 13.07
C VAL A 300 11.29 19.67 13.19
N THR A 301 10.61 20.04 14.29
CA THR A 301 10.17 21.44 14.51
C THR A 301 11.35 22.41 14.40
N HIS A 302 12.44 22.11 15.11
CA HIS A 302 13.62 22.96 15.13
C HIS A 302 14.27 23.09 13.74
N ILE A 303 14.36 21.97 13.01
CA ILE A 303 14.91 21.97 11.65
C ILE A 303 14.05 22.83 10.72
N LEU A 304 12.73 22.62 10.72
CA LEU A 304 11.80 23.32 9.84
C LEU A 304 11.77 24.82 10.16
N SER A 305 11.69 25.22 11.43
CA SER A 305 11.75 26.63 11.83
C SER A 305 13.04 27.30 11.35
N ARG A 306 14.19 26.65 11.52
CA ARG A 306 15.49 27.16 11.02
C ARG A 306 15.50 27.31 9.48
N LEU A 307 14.90 26.38 8.75
CA LEU A 307 14.81 26.43 7.29
C LEU A 307 13.85 27.53 6.80
N VAL A 308 12.77 27.81 7.54
CA VAL A 308 11.87 28.93 7.27
C VAL A 308 12.57 30.26 7.56
N GLU A 309 13.21 30.40 8.72
CA GLU A 309 13.94 31.62 9.11
C GLU A 309 15.08 31.97 8.14
N SER A 310 15.82 30.95 7.69
CA SER A 310 16.91 31.12 6.71
C SER A 310 16.42 31.31 5.27
N LYS A 311 15.10 31.27 5.02
CA LYS A 311 14.47 31.31 3.69
C LYS A 311 14.89 30.16 2.76
N ALA A 312 15.39 29.06 3.32
CA ALA A 312 15.60 27.82 2.58
C ALA A 312 14.26 27.18 2.16
N ILE A 313 13.19 27.44 2.92
CA ILE A 313 11.80 27.25 2.51
C ILE A 313 11.24 28.63 2.11
N PRO A 314 11.23 28.99 0.82
CA PRO A 314 10.90 30.35 0.38
C PRO A 314 9.40 30.67 0.52
N ASP A 315 8.55 29.65 0.39
CA ASP A 315 7.10 29.74 0.57
C ASP A 315 6.65 28.68 1.58
N PRO A 316 6.54 29.03 2.87
CA PRO A 316 6.03 28.11 3.90
C PRO A 316 4.58 27.67 3.66
N GLY A 317 3.78 28.48 2.96
CA GLY A 317 2.40 28.12 2.61
C GLY A 317 2.34 26.95 1.60
N GLU A 318 3.34 26.85 0.74
CA GLU A 318 3.46 25.86 -0.34
C GLU A 318 4.88 25.24 -0.37
N ALA A 319 5.27 24.54 0.69
CA ALA A 319 6.61 23.97 0.87
C ALA A 319 6.92 22.72 -0.01
N ILE A 320 6.57 22.77 -1.30
CA ILE A 320 6.62 21.63 -2.24
C ILE A 320 8.02 21.05 -2.49
N ASN A 321 9.08 21.84 -2.23
CA ASN A 321 10.47 21.44 -2.41
C ASN A 321 11.10 20.82 -1.15
N THR A 322 10.32 20.59 -0.10
CA THR A 322 10.79 20.00 1.15
C THR A 322 10.06 18.68 1.38
N ALA A 323 10.83 17.61 1.64
CA ALA A 323 10.30 16.29 1.95
C ALA A 323 10.82 15.81 3.29
N ILE A 324 9.93 15.22 4.09
CA ILE A 324 10.26 14.49 5.31
C ILE A 324 10.00 13.02 5.01
N VAL A 325 11.07 12.22 5.01
CA VAL A 325 10.99 10.77 4.72
C VAL A 325 11.09 10.02 6.03
N LEU A 326 10.04 9.27 6.36
CA LEU A 326 9.97 8.48 7.58
C LEU A 326 10.30 7.02 7.26
N PRO A 327 11.28 6.40 7.95
CA PRO A 327 11.56 4.97 7.79
C PRO A 327 10.55 4.10 8.54
N ASP A 328 9.76 4.69 9.44
CA ASP A 328 8.74 4.03 10.26
C ASP A 328 7.46 4.89 10.22
N GLU A 329 6.38 4.30 9.74
CA GLU A 329 5.09 4.99 9.57
C GLU A 329 4.47 5.42 10.90
N SER A 330 4.80 4.74 12.01
CA SER A 330 4.31 5.07 13.34
C SER A 330 4.76 6.48 13.81
N LEU A 331 5.80 7.04 13.19
CA LEU A 331 6.30 8.39 13.48
C LEU A 331 5.49 9.50 12.80
N LEU A 332 4.55 9.16 11.91
CA LEU A 332 3.77 10.15 11.15
C LEU A 332 3.04 11.15 12.06
N LEU A 333 2.24 10.67 13.01
CA LEU A 333 1.50 11.53 13.93
C LEU A 333 2.44 12.41 14.79
N PRO A 334 3.46 11.86 15.47
CA PRO A 334 4.46 12.68 16.16
C PRO A 334 5.07 13.78 15.31
N VAL A 335 5.36 13.51 14.04
CA VAL A 335 5.93 14.49 13.11
C VAL A 335 4.90 15.55 12.74
N LEU A 336 3.66 15.18 12.40
CA LEU A 336 2.60 16.14 12.08
C LEU A 336 2.36 17.14 13.23
N TYR A 337 2.34 16.65 14.47
CA TYR A 337 2.23 17.53 15.64
C TYR A 337 3.47 18.39 15.90
N SER A 338 4.60 18.05 15.26
CA SER A 338 5.87 18.78 15.36
C SER A 338 6.09 19.73 14.17
N VAL A 339 5.24 19.73 13.15
CA VAL A 339 5.36 20.68 12.04
C VAL A 339 4.94 22.08 12.53
N PRO A 340 5.77 23.12 12.35
CA PRO A 340 5.41 24.49 12.72
C PRO A 340 4.15 24.97 11.99
N THR A 341 3.32 25.78 12.66
CA THR A 341 2.04 26.28 12.11
C THR A 341 2.19 27.17 10.89
N GLU A 342 3.37 27.73 10.66
CA GLU A 342 3.74 28.52 9.48
C GLU A 342 3.74 27.69 8.20
N ILE A 343 3.91 26.37 8.31
CA ILE A 343 3.83 25.45 7.17
C ILE A 343 2.35 25.14 6.94
N GLY A 344 1.78 25.75 5.90
CA GLY A 344 0.36 25.70 5.65
C GLY A 344 -0.10 24.35 5.11
N LYS A 345 0.42 23.96 3.95
CA LYS A 345 0.01 22.72 3.27
C LYS A 345 1.03 21.61 3.47
N ILE A 346 0.56 20.49 4.02
CA ILE A 346 1.32 19.27 4.20
C ILE A 346 0.68 18.19 3.32
N ASN A 347 1.48 17.51 2.51
CA ASN A 347 1.04 16.35 1.74
C ASN A 347 1.65 15.08 2.34
N VAL A 348 0.80 14.18 2.80
CA VAL A 348 1.22 12.90 3.37
C VAL A 348 1.01 11.81 2.33
N THR A 349 2.09 11.12 1.94
CA THR A 349 2.02 10.03 0.95
C THR A 349 1.59 8.70 1.59
N MET A 350 1.78 8.55 2.90
CA MET A 350 1.29 7.41 3.68
C MET A 350 -0.13 7.73 4.14
N GLY A 351 -1.10 6.87 3.82
CA GLY A 351 -2.43 7.01 4.37
C GLY A 351 -2.41 6.88 5.90
N TYR A 352 -3.45 7.38 6.57
CA TYR A 352 -3.65 7.04 7.97
C TYR A 352 -4.14 5.60 8.06
N GLY A 353 -3.32 4.69 8.60
CA GLY A 353 -3.66 3.28 8.72
C GLY A 353 -4.97 3.09 9.48
N LEU A 354 -5.91 2.35 8.89
CA LEU A 354 -7.23 2.11 9.51
C LEU A 354 -7.10 1.49 10.90
N SER A 355 -6.08 0.67 11.12
CA SER A 355 -5.73 0.07 12.42
C SER A 355 -5.48 1.10 13.53
N HIS A 356 -5.05 2.31 13.20
CA HIS A 356 -4.83 3.38 14.17
C HIS A 356 -6.11 4.20 14.45
N ALA A 357 -7.12 4.11 13.58
CA ALA A 357 -8.36 4.84 13.75
C ALA A 357 -9.16 4.30 14.94
N SER A 358 -9.86 5.19 15.65
CA SER A 358 -10.73 4.78 16.77
C SER A 358 -11.81 3.78 16.35
N ILE A 359 -12.19 3.76 15.06
CA ILE A 359 -13.14 2.78 14.55
C ILE A 359 -12.58 1.36 14.57
N ALA A 360 -11.28 1.15 14.33
CA ALA A 360 -10.67 -0.18 14.39
C ALA A 360 -10.72 -0.75 15.81
N SER A 361 -10.38 0.06 16.82
CA SER A 361 -10.52 -0.35 18.23
C SER A 361 -11.98 -0.66 18.61
N LEU A 362 -12.95 0.07 18.08
CA LEU A 362 -14.37 -0.25 18.28
C LEU A 362 -14.70 -1.64 17.70
N VAL A 363 -14.25 -1.93 16.48
CA VAL A 363 -14.46 -3.23 15.83
C VAL A 363 -13.84 -4.36 16.64
N GLU A 364 -12.62 -4.18 17.16
CA GLU A 364 -11.96 -5.16 18.03
C GLU A 364 -12.78 -5.43 19.30
N HIS A 365 -13.26 -4.38 19.98
CA HIS A 365 -14.09 -4.55 21.17
C HIS A 365 -15.43 -5.25 20.87
N ILE A 366 -16.05 -4.94 19.72
CA ILE A 366 -17.26 -5.62 19.26
C ILE A 366 -16.97 -7.10 18.95
N ALA A 367 -15.88 -7.39 18.26
CA ALA A 367 -15.48 -8.75 17.93
C ALA A 367 -15.23 -9.58 19.21
N LEU A 368 -14.52 -9.01 20.19
CA LEU A 368 -14.29 -9.63 21.49
C LEU A 368 -15.61 -9.88 22.25
N LEU A 369 -16.57 -8.96 22.18
CA LEU A 369 -17.91 -9.14 22.76
C LEU A 369 -18.62 -10.35 22.12
N GLN A 370 -18.65 -10.42 20.78
CA GLN A 370 -19.33 -11.49 20.03
C GLN A 370 -18.65 -12.86 20.23
N GLN A 371 -17.31 -12.91 20.25
CA GLN A 371 -16.56 -14.14 20.51
C GLN A 371 -16.78 -14.71 21.91
N ASN A 372 -17.18 -13.86 22.86
CA ASN A 372 -17.33 -14.22 24.28
C ASN A 372 -18.79 -14.17 24.76
N LEU A 373 -19.74 -14.36 23.86
CA LEU A 373 -21.16 -14.52 24.21
C LEU A 373 -21.34 -15.61 25.27
N ARG A 374 -22.18 -15.35 26.26
CA ARG A 374 -22.54 -16.26 27.34
C ARG A 374 -24.04 -16.48 27.34
N SER A 375 -24.47 -17.54 28.01
CA SER A 375 -25.87 -17.72 28.39
C SER A 375 -25.98 -17.63 29.91
N TRP A 376 -27.00 -16.92 30.38
CA TRP A 376 -27.34 -16.80 31.79
C TRP A 376 -28.85 -16.98 31.96
N ASN A 377 -29.26 -17.97 32.76
CA ASN A 377 -30.67 -18.30 32.98
C ASN A 377 -31.51 -18.49 31.69
N GLY A 378 -30.90 -19.03 30.64
CA GLY A 378 -31.56 -19.23 29.34
C GLY A 378 -31.65 -17.99 28.45
N GLU A 379 -31.10 -16.86 28.90
CA GLU A 379 -30.98 -15.62 28.15
C GLU A 379 -29.54 -15.43 27.64
N THR A 380 -29.37 -14.73 26.51
CA THR A 380 -28.07 -14.24 26.08
C THR A 380 -27.53 -13.22 27.09
N ALA A 381 -26.26 -13.35 27.44
CA ALA A 381 -25.56 -12.45 28.32
C ALA A 381 -24.14 -12.16 27.83
N PHE A 382 -23.61 -11.01 28.23
CA PHE A 382 -22.30 -10.51 27.84
C PHE A 382 -21.35 -10.48 29.03
N TYR A 383 -20.10 -10.90 28.86
CA TYR A 383 -19.13 -10.78 29.94
C TYR A 383 -18.84 -9.30 30.24
N HIS A 384 -18.96 -8.92 31.52
CA HIS A 384 -18.97 -7.51 31.94
C HIS A 384 -17.74 -6.70 31.49
N ARG A 385 -16.58 -7.36 31.36
CA ARG A 385 -15.33 -6.74 30.89
C ARG A 385 -15.45 -6.19 29.46
N TYR A 386 -16.10 -6.92 28.56
CA TYR A 386 -16.27 -6.48 27.17
C TYR A 386 -17.39 -5.44 27.03
N VAL A 387 -18.44 -5.56 27.84
CA VAL A 387 -19.47 -4.52 27.96
C VAL A 387 -18.84 -3.20 28.39
N LYS A 388 -18.06 -3.20 29.47
CA LYS A 388 -17.40 -1.98 29.97
C LYS A 388 -16.46 -1.36 28.94
N ALA A 389 -15.65 -2.18 28.26
CA ALA A 389 -14.74 -1.69 27.21
C ALA A 389 -15.48 -0.95 26.09
N LEU A 390 -16.66 -1.45 25.69
CA LEU A 390 -17.51 -0.76 24.70
C LEU A 390 -18.14 0.51 25.25
N LEU A 391 -18.61 0.51 26.50
CA LEU A 391 -19.22 1.71 27.13
C LEU A 391 -18.18 2.82 27.42
N ASP A 392 -16.91 2.47 27.61
CA ASP A 392 -15.81 3.41 27.77
C ASP A 392 -15.22 3.87 26.41
N HIS A 393 -15.60 3.24 25.30
CA HIS A 393 -15.08 3.58 23.98
C HIS A 393 -15.57 4.98 23.54
N PRO A 394 -14.70 5.90 23.07
CA PRO A 394 -15.07 7.29 22.80
C PRO A 394 -16.28 7.47 21.86
N LEU A 395 -16.37 6.63 20.82
CA LEU A 395 -17.47 6.69 19.83
C LEU A 395 -18.81 6.23 20.41
N VAL A 396 -18.80 5.30 21.37
CA VAL A 396 -20.01 4.78 22.01
C VAL A 396 -20.43 5.70 23.15
N TYR A 397 -19.47 6.06 24.00
CA TYR A 397 -19.71 6.94 25.15
C TYR A 397 -20.29 8.29 24.73
N ARG A 398 -19.73 8.92 23.69
CA ARG A 398 -20.26 10.19 23.17
C ARG A 398 -21.70 10.05 22.65
N SER A 399 -22.01 8.91 22.02
CA SER A 399 -23.31 8.67 21.41
C SER A 399 -24.40 8.18 22.38
N ALA A 400 -24.04 7.71 23.57
CA ALA A 400 -24.94 7.07 24.54
C ALA A 400 -24.51 7.34 25.99
N THR A 401 -24.18 8.59 26.33
CA THR A 401 -23.49 8.94 27.60
C THR A 401 -24.28 8.52 28.83
N ALA A 402 -25.56 8.88 28.90
CA ALA A 402 -26.38 8.64 30.09
C ALA A 402 -26.63 7.14 30.31
N GLU A 403 -26.89 6.41 29.23
CA GLU A 403 -27.14 4.97 29.25
C GLU A 403 -25.87 4.17 29.53
N ALA A 404 -24.73 4.63 29.01
CA ALA A 404 -23.43 4.04 29.32
C ALA A 404 -23.09 4.15 30.80
N GLU A 405 -23.25 5.33 31.40
CA GLU A 405 -23.00 5.53 32.85
C GLU A 405 -23.99 4.73 33.70
N SER A 406 -25.29 4.75 33.36
CA SER A 406 -26.31 3.96 34.05
C SER A 406 -26.00 2.46 34.06
N LEU A 407 -25.58 1.90 32.91
CA LEU A 407 -25.23 0.49 32.82
C LEU A 407 -23.93 0.17 33.58
N LYS A 408 -22.92 1.06 33.56
CA LYS A 408 -21.70 0.88 34.36
C LYS A 408 -22.01 0.85 35.87
N GLU A 409 -22.84 1.77 36.34
CA GLU A 409 -23.27 1.82 37.75
C GLU A 409 -24.05 0.57 38.16
N HIS A 410 -24.95 0.09 37.29
CA HIS A 410 -25.70 -1.14 37.50
C HIS A 410 -24.78 -2.36 37.61
N ILE A 411 -23.80 -2.50 36.71
CA ILE A 411 -22.81 -3.59 36.75
C ILE A 411 -22.05 -3.60 38.09
N LEU A 412 -21.64 -2.42 38.57
CA LEU A 412 -20.90 -2.29 39.83
C LEU A 412 -21.78 -2.57 41.05
N THR A 413 -22.98 -2.00 41.10
CA THR A 413 -23.88 -2.11 42.25
C THR A 413 -24.32 -3.56 42.49
N TYR A 414 -24.57 -4.31 41.40
CA TYR A 414 -25.00 -5.71 41.47
C TYR A 414 -23.86 -6.72 41.31
N ASN A 415 -22.60 -6.28 41.26
CA ASN A 415 -21.41 -7.12 41.04
C ASN A 415 -21.59 -8.10 39.86
N ARG A 416 -22.12 -7.60 38.74
CA ARG A 416 -22.44 -8.43 37.56
C ARG A 416 -21.15 -8.95 36.91
N ILE A 417 -21.00 -10.27 36.88
CA ILE A 417 -19.96 -10.97 36.10
C ILE A 417 -20.40 -11.10 34.63
N VAL A 418 -21.69 -11.34 34.41
CA VAL A 418 -22.33 -11.33 33.09
C VAL A 418 -23.51 -10.37 33.12
N VAL A 419 -23.75 -9.70 32.00
CA VAL A 419 -24.80 -8.71 31.81
C VAL A 419 -25.83 -9.32 30.85
N PRO A 420 -27.00 -9.77 31.33
CA PRO A 420 -28.09 -10.24 30.49
C PRO A 420 -28.53 -9.15 29.51
N LEU A 421 -28.99 -9.55 28.32
CA LEU A 421 -29.48 -8.62 27.29
C LEU A 421 -30.62 -7.73 27.82
N SER A 422 -31.49 -8.28 28.67
CA SER A 422 -32.60 -7.60 29.35
C SER A 422 -32.16 -6.48 30.31
N GLU A 423 -30.89 -6.47 30.73
CA GLU A 423 -30.32 -5.43 31.58
C GLU A 423 -29.62 -4.31 30.78
N ILE A 424 -29.54 -4.43 29.45
CA ILE A 424 -29.02 -3.37 28.59
C ILE A 424 -30.07 -2.26 28.46
N PRO A 425 -29.74 -0.98 28.73
CA PRO A 425 -30.69 0.12 28.58
C PRO A 425 -31.20 0.24 27.14
N GLY A 426 -32.46 0.62 27.00
CA GLY A 426 -33.08 0.88 25.70
C GLY A 426 -32.50 2.13 25.04
N HIS A 427 -31.45 1.97 24.24
CA HIS A 427 -30.84 3.02 23.43
C HIS A 427 -30.48 2.47 22.05
N SER A 428 -30.79 3.21 20.99
CA SER A 428 -30.65 2.76 19.60
C SER A 428 -29.25 2.19 19.30
N LEU A 429 -28.18 2.86 19.72
CA LEU A 429 -26.81 2.35 19.52
C LEU A 429 -26.51 1.12 20.37
N LEU A 430 -26.95 1.09 21.64
CA LEU A 430 -26.63 -0.02 22.53
C LEU A 430 -27.38 -1.28 22.09
N SER A 431 -28.64 -1.15 21.64
CA SER A 431 -29.40 -2.25 21.06
C SER A 431 -28.78 -2.78 19.77
N LEU A 432 -28.13 -1.93 18.97
CA LEU A 432 -27.34 -2.37 17.81
C LEU A 432 -26.07 -3.11 18.25
N ILE A 433 -25.29 -2.55 19.19
CA ILE A 433 -24.02 -3.14 19.64
C ILE A 433 -24.25 -4.48 20.36
N PHE A 434 -25.21 -4.55 21.28
CA PHE A 434 -25.47 -5.76 22.08
C PHE A 434 -26.44 -6.72 21.40
N TYR A 435 -26.47 -6.75 20.06
CA TYR A 435 -27.21 -7.76 19.30
C TYR A 435 -26.35 -9.02 19.10
N PRO A 436 -26.75 -10.21 19.56
CA PRO A 436 -25.99 -11.44 19.38
C PRO A 436 -26.08 -11.95 17.95
N LEU A 437 -24.93 -12.15 17.31
CA LEU A 437 -24.87 -12.71 15.96
C LEU A 437 -25.17 -14.21 15.97
N SER A 438 -25.99 -14.66 15.02
CA SER A 438 -26.28 -16.09 14.85
C SER A 438 -25.30 -16.79 13.90
N GLY A 439 -24.63 -16.02 13.03
CA GLY A 439 -23.67 -16.52 12.06
C GLY A 439 -22.78 -15.41 11.49
N TRP A 440 -21.67 -15.80 10.86
CA TRP A 440 -20.70 -14.87 10.29
C TRP A 440 -21.26 -14.04 9.13
N GLN A 441 -22.28 -14.56 8.43
CA GLN A 441 -22.93 -13.88 7.30
C GLN A 441 -23.60 -12.56 7.72
N GLU A 442 -24.03 -12.46 8.97
CA GLU A 442 -24.68 -11.27 9.53
C GLU A 442 -23.69 -10.17 9.91
N ALA A 443 -22.40 -10.51 10.06
CA ALA A 443 -21.39 -9.61 10.61
C ALA A 443 -21.22 -8.33 9.77
N GLY A 444 -21.29 -8.44 8.44
CA GLY A 444 -21.19 -7.29 7.54
C GLY A 444 -22.31 -6.28 7.75
N ASP A 445 -23.57 -6.75 7.67
CA ASP A 445 -24.76 -5.91 7.88
C ASP A 445 -24.81 -5.34 9.30
N TYR A 446 -24.41 -6.13 10.29
CA TYR A 446 -24.35 -5.75 11.69
C TYR A 446 -23.36 -4.59 11.92
N LEU A 447 -22.12 -4.72 11.45
CA LEU A 447 -21.11 -3.65 11.54
C LEU A 447 -21.55 -2.41 10.76
N HIS A 448 -22.12 -2.59 9.57
CA HIS A 448 -22.62 -1.48 8.76
C HIS A 448 -23.69 -0.66 9.49
N ARG A 449 -24.65 -1.31 10.17
CA ARG A 449 -25.68 -0.60 10.97
C ARG A 449 -25.07 0.20 12.11
N ILE A 450 -24.09 -0.36 12.81
CA ILE A 450 -23.38 0.34 13.90
C ILE A 450 -22.63 1.55 13.36
N PHE A 451 -21.88 1.38 12.25
CA PHE A 451 -21.12 2.47 11.64
C PHE A 451 -22.02 3.57 11.08
N ALA A 452 -23.12 3.19 10.42
CA ALA A 452 -24.10 4.15 9.91
C ALA A 452 -24.69 4.99 11.04
N TYR A 453 -25.01 4.38 12.19
CA TYR A 453 -25.48 5.10 13.37
C TYR A 453 -24.42 6.08 13.88
N VAL A 454 -23.21 5.59 14.16
CA VAL A 454 -22.10 6.41 14.68
C VAL A 454 -21.79 7.57 13.73
N TYR A 455 -21.76 7.33 12.42
CA TYR A 455 -21.53 8.36 11.41
C TYR A 455 -22.63 9.43 11.40
N GLN A 456 -23.90 9.02 11.47
CA GLN A 456 -25.03 9.96 11.52
C GLN A 456 -24.98 10.83 12.78
N THR A 457 -24.68 10.26 13.95
CA THR A 457 -24.55 11.02 15.20
C THR A 457 -23.41 12.05 15.11
N LEU A 458 -22.22 11.63 14.66
CA LEU A 458 -21.07 12.53 14.54
C LEU A 458 -21.26 13.64 13.50
N THR A 459 -21.96 13.36 12.39
CA THR A 459 -22.21 14.36 11.34
C THR A 459 -23.34 15.32 11.72
N ALA A 460 -24.32 14.89 12.51
CA ALA A 460 -25.34 15.78 13.09
C ALA A 460 -24.70 16.80 14.06
N GLU A 461 -23.82 16.34 14.95
CA GLU A 461 -23.08 17.22 15.88
C GLU A 461 -22.19 18.25 15.16
N LYS A 462 -21.50 17.84 14.07
CA LYS A 462 -20.68 18.76 13.25
C LYS A 462 -21.53 19.87 12.59
N LYS A 463 -22.82 19.61 12.33
CA LYS A 463 -23.75 20.61 11.79
C LYS A 463 -24.32 21.54 12.85
N GLU A 464 -24.55 21.06 14.08
CA GLU A 464 -25.03 21.89 15.20
C GLU A 464 -23.93 22.78 15.80
N GLY A 465 -22.66 22.40 15.68
CA GLY A 465 -21.51 23.17 16.18
C GLY A 465 -21.02 24.33 15.30
N LYS A 466 -21.59 24.55 14.10
CA LYS A 466 -21.27 25.73 13.27
C LYS A 466 -22.20 26.90 13.69
N PRO A 467 -21.66 28.03 14.21
CA PRO A 467 -22.49 29.21 14.44
C PRO A 467 -23.09 29.69 13.11
N ALA A 468 -24.36 30.09 13.14
CA ALA A 468 -25.06 30.67 11.99
C ALA A 468 -24.39 31.98 11.56
N GLY A 469 -23.36 31.89 10.70
CA GLY A 469 -22.55 33.06 10.37
C GLY A 469 -21.30 32.84 9.53
N GLU A 470 -21.09 31.68 8.90
CA GLU A 470 -20.11 31.57 7.81
C GLU A 470 -20.83 31.06 6.57
N LYS A 471 -21.13 31.99 5.66
CA LYS A 471 -21.52 31.67 4.30
C LYS A 471 -20.30 31.05 3.63
N ASP A 472 -20.32 29.74 3.44
CA ASP A 472 -19.48 29.09 2.43
C ASP A 472 -19.82 29.72 1.08
N ASN A 473 -18.88 30.51 0.57
CA ASN A 473 -18.95 31.11 -0.75
C ASN A 473 -18.54 30.04 -1.77
N ALA A 474 -19.37 29.02 -1.91
CA ALA A 474 -19.30 28.04 -2.97
C ALA A 474 -20.69 27.95 -3.60
N GLY A 475 -20.97 28.87 -4.52
CA GLY A 475 -22.17 28.80 -5.34
C GLY A 475 -22.14 27.55 -6.20
N ARG A 476 -23.14 26.68 -6.02
CA ARG A 476 -23.74 25.88 -7.09
C ARG A 476 -25.16 25.51 -6.68
N GLN A 477 -26.11 25.91 -7.51
CA GLN A 477 -27.52 25.55 -7.45
C GLN A 477 -27.64 24.09 -7.89
N ASP A 478 -28.11 23.21 -7.00
CA ASP A 478 -28.61 21.90 -7.41
C ASP A 478 -30.13 21.90 -7.28
N ALA A 479 -30.77 21.92 -8.43
CA ALA A 479 -32.18 21.58 -8.58
C ALA A 479 -32.33 20.06 -8.50
N GLU A 480 -33.40 19.64 -7.83
CA GLU A 480 -33.80 18.27 -7.55
C GLU A 480 -33.78 17.35 -8.79
N ASN A 481 -33.22 16.14 -8.64
CA ASN A 481 -33.67 14.97 -9.42
C ASN A 481 -33.36 13.67 -8.66
N PRO A 482 -34.33 12.75 -8.49
CA PRO A 482 -34.13 11.51 -7.74
C PRO A 482 -33.74 10.35 -8.68
N GLY A 483 -32.61 9.69 -8.39
CA GLY A 483 -32.25 8.39 -8.95
C GLY A 483 -30.91 8.38 -9.70
N GLY A 484 -29.94 7.66 -9.14
CA GLY A 484 -28.71 7.29 -9.86
C GLY A 484 -27.49 7.10 -8.95
N ASN A 485 -27.02 5.86 -8.87
CA ASN A 485 -25.73 5.35 -8.37
C ASN A 485 -24.70 6.35 -7.80
N ILE A 486 -24.31 6.10 -6.54
CA ILE A 486 -23.20 6.74 -5.84
C ILE A 486 -21.89 6.25 -6.47
N HIS A 487 -21.22 7.13 -7.23
CA HIS A 487 -19.84 6.94 -7.65
C HIS A 487 -18.86 7.33 -6.53
N SER A 488 -17.82 6.52 -6.38
CA SER A 488 -16.78 6.50 -5.34
C SER A 488 -15.76 7.65 -5.39
N ALA A 489 -16.18 8.90 -5.64
CA ALA A 489 -15.26 10.01 -5.90
C ALA A 489 -15.08 11.03 -4.74
N ASP A 490 -15.82 10.92 -3.64
CA ASP A 490 -15.88 11.98 -2.61
C ASP A 490 -15.13 11.69 -1.29
N LEU A 491 -14.19 10.74 -1.27
CA LEU A 491 -13.47 10.36 -0.03
C LEU A 491 -11.99 10.81 0.07
N GLU A 492 -11.47 11.61 -0.86
CA GLU A 492 -10.05 12.06 -0.83
C GLU A 492 -9.84 13.54 -0.49
N ARG A 493 -10.64 14.09 0.44
CA ARG A 493 -10.31 15.38 1.08
C ARG A 493 -10.72 15.40 2.54
N GLU A 494 -9.85 14.90 3.40
CA GLU A 494 -9.58 15.44 4.75
C GLU A 494 -8.17 15.02 5.20
#